data_AF-A0A3R7CT45-F1
#
_entry.id   AF-A0A3R7CT45-F1
#
_cell.length_a   1.000
_cell.length_b   1.000
_cell.length_c   1.000
_cell.angle_alpha   90.00
_cell.angle_beta   90.00
_cell.angle_gamma   90.00
#
_symmetry.space_group_name_H-M   'P 1'
#
loop_
_entity.id
_entity.type
_entity.pdbx_description
1 polymer ?
#
loop_
_entity_poly.entity_id
_entity_poly.type
_entity_poly.pdbx_seq_one_letter_code
_entity_poly.pdbx_strand_id
1 'polypeptide(L)' 'MVEKKKEEKLVCVDCGRILKPEEEGYTWGRCQFCQKPVCFEDTHYRAVYKKGLYLDNYVEAIRLCKKCYAEKR' A
#
# COMPACT_ATOMS: atom_id res chain seq x y z
N MET A 1 14.33 -15.46 -28.89
CA MET A 1 12.88 -15.26 -28.78
C MET A 1 12.64 -14.41 -27.55
N VAL A 2 12.33 -13.12 -27.69
CA VAL A 2 12.09 -12.25 -26.54
C VAL A 2 10.62 -12.41 -26.16
N GLU A 3 10.36 -13.17 -25.10
CA GLU A 3 9.05 -13.31 -24.50
C GLU A 3 8.58 -11.92 -24.06
N LYS A 4 7.64 -11.33 -24.80
CA LYS A 4 6.94 -10.11 -24.40
C LYS A 4 6.16 -10.42 -23.12
N LYS A 5 6.78 -10.18 -21.96
CA LYS A 5 6.09 -10.17 -20.67
C LYS A 5 4.93 -9.18 -20.81
N LYS A 6 3.69 -9.65 -20.62
CA LYS A 6 2.53 -8.79 -20.42
C LYS A 6 2.90 -7.84 -19.28
N GLU A 7 3.12 -6.57 -19.59
CA GLU A 7 3.18 -5.53 -18.58
C GLU A 7 1.79 -5.46 -17.96
N GLU A 8 1.58 -6.22 -16.88
CA GLU A 8 0.43 -6.03 -16.01
C GLU A 8 0.53 -4.60 -15.51
N LYS A 9 -0.33 -3.74 -16.05
CA LYS A 9 -0.35 -2.31 -15.72
C LYS A 9 -0.57 -2.20 -14.22
N LEU A 10 0.44 -1.68 -13.55
CA LEU A 10 0.35 -1.37 -12.14
C LEU A 10 -0.58 -0.16 -11.98
N VAL A 11 -1.71 -0.35 -11.30
CA VAL A 11 -2.75 0.67 -11.18
C VAL A 11 -3.22 0.81 -9.75
N CYS A 12 -3.49 2.05 -9.30
CA CYS A 12 -4.06 2.29 -7.98
C CYS A 12 -5.38 1.54 -7.82
N VAL A 13 -5.54 0.86 -6.68
CA VAL A 13 -6.76 0.10 -6.35
C VAL A 13 -8.01 0.98 -6.20
N ASP A 14 -7.84 2.25 -5.81
CA ASP A 14 -8.97 3.14 -5.50
C ASP A 14 -9.34 4.04 -6.70
N CYS A 15 -8.39 4.78 -7.28
CA CYS A 15 -8.67 5.67 -8.43
C CYS A 15 -8.33 5.10 -9.82
N GLY A 16 -7.63 3.96 -9.91
CA GLY A 16 -7.21 3.38 -11.20
C GLY A 16 -6.06 4.10 -11.91
N ARG A 17 -5.43 5.10 -11.27
CA ARG A 17 -4.23 5.80 -11.81
C ARG A 17 -3.12 4.80 -12.14
N ILE A 18 -2.49 4.94 -13.30
CA ILE A 18 -1.33 4.14 -13.70
C ILE A 18 -0.13 4.57 -12.86
N LEU A 19 0.56 3.58 -12.28
CA LEU A 19 1.68 3.76 -11.38
C LEU A 19 2.95 3.25 -12.06
N LYS A 20 4.06 3.96 -11.84
CA LYS A 20 5.35 3.55 -12.37
C LYS A 20 6.09 2.71 -11.34
N PRO A 21 6.59 1.52 -11.68
CA PRO A 21 7.30 0.65 -10.75
C PRO A 21 8.46 1.34 -10.01
N GLU A 22 9.19 2.22 -10.70
CA GLU A 22 10.32 3.00 -10.15
C GLU A 22 9.93 4.02 -9.07
N GLU A 23 8.65 4.36 -8.93
CA GLU A 23 8.16 5.35 -7.96
C GLU A 23 7.57 4.69 -6.69
N GLU A 24 7.72 3.37 -6.53
CA GLU A 24 7.26 2.66 -5.32
C GLU A 24 7.96 3.24 -4.08
N GLY A 25 7.18 3.68 -3.09
CA GLY A 25 7.66 4.33 -1.88
C GLY A 25 7.66 5.86 -1.94
N TYR A 26 7.59 6.47 -3.13
CA TYR A 26 7.56 7.92 -3.32
C TYR A 26 6.17 8.43 -3.70
N THR A 27 5.67 8.11 -4.90
CA THR A 27 4.34 8.57 -5.38
C THR A 27 3.23 7.55 -5.11
N TRP A 28 3.58 6.32 -4.76
CA TRP A 28 2.63 5.26 -4.43
C TRP A 28 3.27 4.19 -3.54
N GLY A 29 2.47 3.26 -3.03
CA GLY A 29 2.98 1.97 -2.55
C GLY A 29 1.85 1.04 -2.17
N ARG A 30 2.10 0.03 -1.34
CA ARG A 30 1.12 -1.03 -1.12
C ARG A 30 0.33 -0.88 0.18
N CYS A 31 -0.95 -1.26 0.12
CA CYS A 31 -1.76 -1.46 1.31
C CYS A 31 -1.20 -2.63 2.13
N GLN A 32 -0.89 -2.41 3.41
CA GLN A 32 -0.35 -3.44 4.31
C GLN A 32 -1.30 -4.62 4.52
N PHE A 33 -2.61 -4.45 4.31
CA PHE A 33 -3.59 -5.51 4.51
C PHE A 33 -3.86 -6.35 3.26
N CYS A 34 -4.09 -5.72 2.10
CA CYS A 34 -4.46 -6.43 0.87
C CYS A 34 -3.34 -6.49 -0.18
N GLN A 35 -2.18 -5.86 0.09
CA GLN A 35 -1.00 -5.80 -0.77
C GLN A 35 -1.22 -5.19 -2.17
N LYS A 36 -2.39 -4.58 -2.39
CA LYS A 36 -2.69 -3.86 -3.62
C LYS A 36 -2.01 -2.48 -3.64
N PRO A 37 -1.56 -2.01 -4.80
CA PRO A 37 -0.96 -0.69 -4.93
C PRO A 37 -1.99 0.44 -4.75
N VAL A 38 -1.55 1.52 -4.12
CA VAL A 38 -2.33 2.72 -3.77
C VAL A 38 -1.46 3.93 -4.05
N CYS A 39 -1.97 4.91 -4.80
CA CYS A 39 -1.27 6.17 -5.00
C CYS A 39 -1.20 6.96 -3.69
N PHE A 40 -0.31 7.95 -3.63
CA PHE A 40 -0.17 8.81 -2.45
C PHE A 40 -1.46 9.56 -2.10
N GLU A 41 -2.25 9.95 -3.10
CA GLU A 41 -3.51 10.70 -2.93
C GLU A 41 -4.62 9.85 -2.29
N ASP A 42 -4.70 8.55 -2.60
CA ASP A 42 -5.69 7.62 -2.04
C ASP A 42 -5.16 6.85 -0.81
N THR A 43 -3.92 7.12 -0.40
CA THR A 43 -3.29 6.43 0.72
C THR A 43 -3.87 6.92 2.05
N HIS A 44 -4.31 5.98 2.88
CA HIS A 44 -4.71 6.24 4.26
C HIS A 44 -3.70 5.63 5.25
N TYR A 45 -3.47 6.30 6.37
CA TYR A 45 -2.62 5.76 7.44
C TYR A 45 -3.45 5.46 8.68
N ARG A 46 -3.23 4.28 9.27
CA ARG A 46 -3.81 3.90 10.56
C ARG A 46 -2.68 3.59 11.53
N ALA A 47 -2.78 4.15 12.73
CA ALA A 47 -1.91 3.78 13.85
C ALA A 47 -2.33 2.40 14.36
N VAL A 48 -1.38 1.49 14.49
CA VAL A 48 -1.56 0.18 15.12
C VAL A 48 -0.59 0.02 16.29
N TYR A 49 -1.10 -0.48 17.40
CA TYR A 49 -0.27 -0.85 18.54
C TYR A 49 0.35 -2.22 18.29
N LYS A 50 1.67 -2.28 18.36
CA LYS A 50 2.44 -3.51 18.24
C LYS A 50 3.27 -3.73 19.48
N LYS A 51 3.37 -5.00 19.87
CA LYS A 51 4.30 -5.47 20.88
C LYS A 51 5.56 -5.94 20.16
N GLY A 52 6.67 -5.27 20.42
CA GLY A 52 7.98 -5.62 19.86
C GLY A 52 8.75 -6.57 20.78
N LEU A 53 9.81 -7.17 20.25
CA LEU A 53 10.78 -7.94 21.06
C LEU A 53 11.62 -7.03 21.96
N TYR A 54 11.87 -5.79 21.52
CA TYR A 54 12.75 -4.82 22.20
C TYR A 54 12.00 -3.58 22.71
N LEU A 55 10.75 -3.40 22.30
CA LEU A 55 9.88 -2.29 22.70
C LEU A 55 8.56 -2.90 23.17
N ASP A 56 8.23 -2.71 24.44
CA ASP A 56 7.06 -3.33 25.08
C ASP A 56 5.76 -3.02 24.34
N ASN A 57 5.55 -1.76 23.96
CA ASN A 57 4.45 -1.33 23.12
C ASN A 57 4.91 -0.14 22.27
N TYR A 58 4.76 -0.23 20.96
CA TYR A 58 5.02 0.89 20.06
C TYR A 58 3.86 1.06 19.08
N VAL A 59 3.73 2.28 18.57
CA VAL A 59 2.73 2.61 17.55
C VAL A 59 3.42 2.61 16.20
N GLU A 60 2.89 1.84 15.26
CA GLU A 60 3.32 1.85 13.87
C GLU A 60 2.22 2.47 12.99
N ALA A 61 2.60 3.35 12.08
CA ALA A 61 1.69 3.88 11.07
C ALA A 61 1.70 2.96 9.85
N ILE A 62 0.59 2.25 9.60
CA ILE A 62 0.46 1.36 8.45
C ILE A 62 -0.32 2.03 7.31
N ARG A 63 0.17 1.85 6.08
CA ARG A 63 -0.47 2.32 4.84
C ARG A 63 -1.61 1.40 4.44
N LEU A 64 -2.77 1.96 4.12
CA LEU A 64 -4.00 1.25 3.74
C LEU A 64 -4.66 1.90 2.53
N CYS A 65 -5.35 1.10 1.71
CA CYS A 65 -6.31 1.61 0.72
C CYS A 65 -7.62 2.04 1.40
N LYS A 66 -8.45 2.80 0.69
CA LYS A 66 -9.72 3.32 1.22
C LYS A 66 -10.62 2.22 1.77
N LYS A 67 -10.74 1.11 1.03
CA LYS A 67 -11.56 -0.04 1.44
C LYS A 67 -11.06 -0.66 2.76
N CYS A 68 -9.77 -0.94 2.86
CA CYS A 68 -9.18 -1.55 4.06
C CYS A 68 -9.14 -0.59 5.26
N TYR A 69 -9.12 0.72 5.01
CA TYR A 69 -9.20 1.73 6.06
C TYR A 69 -10.61 1.84 6.67
N ALA A 70 -11.66 1.79 5.82
CA ALA A 70 -13.04 1.90 6.26
C ALA A 70 -13.56 0.67 7.05
N GLU A 71 -12.88 -0.47 6.92
CA GLU A 71 -13.23 -1.70 7.65
C GLU A 71 -12.94 -1.51 9.15
N LYS A 72 -13.99 -1.29 9.95
CA LYS A 72 -13.90 -1.29 11.41
C LYS A 72 -13.61 -2.72 11.88
N ARG A 73 -12.36 -2.99 12.20
CA ARG A 73 -11.89 -4.12 13.01
C ARG A 73 -11.59 -3.64 14.41
#